data_AF-A0A2N2K845-F1
#
_entry.id   AF-A0A2N2K845-F1
#
_cell.length_a   1.000
_cell.length_b   1.000
_cell.length_c   1.000
_cell.angle_alpha   90.00
_cell.angle_beta   90.00
_cell.angle_gamma   90.00
#
_symmetry.space_group_name_H-M   'P 1'
#
loop_
_entity.id
_entity.type
_entity.pdbx_description
1 polymer ?
#
loop_
_entity_poly.entity_id
_entity_poly.type
_entity_poly.pdbx_seq_one_letter_code
_entity_poly.pdbx_strand_id
1 'polypeptide(L)'
;MPLGFPSLSHGTIAFGFFNIDTDLLLLDHYFIFADHFCSNVARLAREGDQEASEETWDVYAIENRSEIGDLMGAIHSIRFSGFIGEVYRRFPFPQNQSEFKQKPEGYRNRGLIAEIIGRYGVEVRISIKAARTPSTVQIGEFLFSAGVFQELVQYVWLGGYPRWRDGIRPDYVLDMKQAVEESRSWLFSDIGNKLL
;
A
#
# COMPACT_ATOMS: atom_id res chain seq x y z
N MET A 1 -3.73 -4.19 8.60
CA MET A 1 -2.60 -3.88 9.50
C MET A 1 -1.29 -3.92 8.75
N PRO A 2 -0.43 -2.88 8.84
CA PRO A 2 0.85 -2.84 8.14
C PRO A 2 1.78 -3.94 8.67
N LEU A 3 2.59 -4.50 7.78
CA LEU A 3 3.63 -5.48 8.10
C LEU A 3 5.01 -4.93 7.73
N GLY A 4 6.06 -5.55 8.26
CA GLY A 4 7.43 -5.24 7.89
C GLY A 4 7.86 -6.03 6.65
N PHE A 5 8.42 -5.34 5.67
CA PHE A 5 8.98 -5.92 4.45
C PHE A 5 10.46 -5.54 4.30
N PRO A 6 11.37 -6.48 4.01
CA PRO A 6 12.78 -6.18 3.90
C PRO A 6 13.10 -5.39 2.63
N SER A 7 13.69 -4.21 2.78
CA SER A 7 14.29 -3.44 1.70
C SER A 7 15.80 -3.71 1.63
N LEU A 8 16.36 -3.51 0.43
CA LEU A 8 17.79 -3.58 0.16
C LEU A 8 18.53 -2.30 0.60
N SER A 9 17.82 -1.18 0.82
CA SER A 9 18.43 0.12 1.15
C SER A 9 18.21 0.60 2.59
N HIS A 10 17.07 0.30 3.22
CA HIS A 10 16.63 0.94 4.47
C HIS A 10 16.22 -0.05 5.57
N GLY A 11 16.63 -1.31 5.46
CA GLY A 11 16.22 -2.36 6.40
C GLY A 11 14.74 -2.73 6.23
N THR A 12 14.04 -3.01 7.33
CA THR A 12 12.62 -3.40 7.28
C THR A 12 11.71 -2.18 7.19
N ILE A 13 10.89 -2.12 6.14
CA ILE A 13 9.95 -1.03 5.86
C ILE A 13 8.54 -1.46 6.21
N ALA A 14 7.82 -0.63 6.97
CA ALA A 14 6.42 -0.86 7.25
C ALA A 14 5.59 -0.57 5.99
N PHE A 15 4.79 -1.54 5.55
CA PHE A 15 3.85 -1.38 4.44
C PHE A 15 2.48 -1.98 4.75
N GLY A 16 1.42 -1.28 4.36
CA GLY A 16 0.08 -1.84 4.30
C GLY A 16 -1.03 -0.94 4.84
N PHE A 17 -2.24 -1.49 4.94
CA PHE A 17 -3.40 -0.78 5.46
C PHE A 17 -3.23 -0.50 6.94
N PHE A 18 -3.22 0.78 7.31
CA PHE A 18 -3.12 1.21 8.71
C PHE A 18 -4.47 1.41 9.38
N ASN A 19 -5.59 1.48 8.63
CA ASN A 19 -6.94 1.57 9.16
C ASN A 19 -7.91 0.80 8.24
N ILE A 20 -8.85 0.04 8.80
CA ILE A 20 -9.71 -0.88 8.04
C ILE A 20 -10.86 -0.19 7.29
N ASP A 21 -11.19 1.05 7.67
CA ASP A 21 -12.26 1.87 7.08
C ASP A 21 -11.75 2.73 5.92
N THR A 22 -10.45 2.73 5.65
CA THR A 22 -9.84 3.51 4.57
C THR A 22 -9.12 2.59 3.59
N ASP A 23 -8.99 3.01 2.35
CA ASP A 23 -8.18 2.34 1.33
C ASP A 23 -6.76 2.90 1.25
N LEU A 24 -6.27 3.59 2.29
CA LEU A 24 -4.96 4.24 2.28
C LEU A 24 -3.87 3.30 2.82
N LEU A 25 -2.88 3.02 1.99
CA LEU A 25 -1.68 2.25 2.33
C LEU A 25 -0.62 3.18 2.92
N LEU A 26 0.03 2.74 4.00
CA LEU A 26 1.27 3.31 4.51
C LEU A 26 2.46 2.58 3.87
N LEU A 27 3.52 3.31 3.54
CA LEU A 27 4.85 2.83 3.15
C LEU A 27 5.90 3.72 3.86
N ASP A 28 6.25 3.35 5.10
CA ASP A 28 6.98 4.21 6.04
C ASP A 28 6.34 5.61 6.19
N HIS A 29 6.89 6.63 5.52
CA HIS A 29 6.40 8.00 5.53
C HIS A 29 5.63 8.42 4.26
N TYR A 30 5.54 7.53 3.27
CA TYR A 30 4.66 7.68 2.11
C TYR A 30 3.29 7.06 2.37
N PHE A 31 2.26 7.67 1.81
CA PHE A 31 0.88 7.19 1.85
C PHE A 31 0.29 7.15 0.45
N ILE A 32 -0.28 6.00 0.08
CA ILE A 32 -0.72 5.71 -1.29
C ILE A 32 -2.13 5.15 -1.23
N PHE A 33 -3.09 5.77 -1.92
CA PHE A 33 -4.42 5.17 -2.05
C PHE A 33 -4.32 3.84 -2.80
N ALA A 34 -5.02 2.82 -2.32
CA ALA A 34 -4.85 1.45 -2.80
C ALA A 34 -5.24 1.31 -4.28
N ASP A 35 -6.17 2.10 -4.79
CA ASP A 35 -6.49 2.11 -6.21
C ASP A 35 -5.39 2.73 -7.07
N HIS A 36 -4.69 3.77 -6.59
CA HIS A 36 -3.53 4.33 -7.26
C HIS A 36 -2.40 3.31 -7.27
N PHE A 37 -2.12 2.67 -6.12
CA PHE A 37 -1.16 1.56 -6.06
C PHE A 37 -1.51 0.46 -7.06
N CYS A 38 -2.76 -0.01 -7.05
CA CYS A 38 -3.23 -1.09 -7.93
C CYS A 38 -3.17 -0.70 -9.41
N SER A 39 -3.59 0.52 -9.76
CA SER A 39 -3.56 1.03 -11.14
C SER A 39 -2.13 1.15 -11.65
N ASN A 40 -1.21 1.59 -10.80
CA ASN A 40 0.18 1.69 -11.16
C ASN A 40 0.86 0.33 -11.33
N VAL A 41 0.59 -0.63 -10.43
CA VAL A 41 1.04 -2.02 -10.60
C VAL A 41 0.49 -2.62 -11.89
N ALA A 42 -0.79 -2.36 -12.21
CA ALA A 42 -1.39 -2.81 -13.46
C ALA A 42 -0.72 -2.19 -14.70
N ARG A 43 -0.27 -0.92 -14.62
CA ARG A 43 0.49 -0.26 -15.68
C ARG A 43 1.84 -0.93 -15.90
N LEU A 44 2.64 -1.11 -14.83
CA LEU A 44 3.90 -1.86 -14.86
C LEU A 44 3.72 -3.26 -15.45
N ALA A 45 2.61 -3.94 -15.12
CA ALA A 45 2.31 -5.27 -15.63
C ALA A 45 2.01 -5.28 -17.14
N ARG A 46 1.42 -4.20 -17.67
CA ARG A 46 1.04 -4.06 -19.08
C ARG A 46 2.15 -3.54 -19.98
N GLU A 47 3.23 -2.98 -19.43
CA GLU A 47 4.40 -2.50 -20.18
C GLU A 47 5.13 -3.61 -20.97
N GLY A 48 4.83 -4.88 -20.65
CA GLY A 48 5.42 -6.04 -21.29
C GLY A 48 6.80 -6.37 -20.74
N ASP A 49 7.58 -7.11 -21.51
CA ASP A 49 8.86 -7.64 -21.04
C ASP A 49 10.02 -6.68 -21.32
N GLN A 50 10.20 -5.69 -20.45
CA GLN A 50 11.24 -4.66 -20.56
C GLN A 50 12.40 -4.91 -19.59
N GLU A 51 13.62 -4.59 -20.02
CA GLU A 51 14.82 -4.69 -19.16
C GLU A 51 14.78 -3.72 -17.97
N ALA A 52 14.26 -2.51 -18.21
CA ALA A 52 14.03 -1.52 -17.17
C ALA A 52 12.81 -0.69 -17.53
N SER A 53 12.06 -0.26 -16.51
CA SER A 53 11.01 0.73 -16.65
C SER A 53 11.12 1.78 -15.55
N GLU A 54 10.68 2.99 -15.89
CA GLU A 54 10.62 4.11 -14.95
C GLU A 54 9.27 4.80 -15.09
N GLU A 55 8.57 4.92 -13.96
CA GLU A 55 7.29 5.60 -13.86
C GLU A 55 7.31 6.61 -12.71
N THR A 56 6.29 7.47 -12.66
CA THR A 56 6.04 8.35 -11.52
C THR A 56 4.69 8.05 -10.90
N TRP A 57 4.64 8.05 -9.55
CA TRP A 57 3.44 7.81 -8.76
C TRP A 57 3.15 9.04 -7.91
N ASP A 58 1.89 9.49 -7.92
CA ASP A 58 1.39 10.52 -7.00
C ASP A 58 1.08 9.88 -5.64
N VAL A 59 1.72 10.39 -4.59
CA VAL A 59 1.59 9.92 -3.21
C VAL A 59 1.52 11.10 -2.24
N TYR A 60 1.11 10.86 -1.01
CA TYR A 60 1.32 11.84 0.07
C TYR A 60 2.60 11.49 0.83
N ALA A 61 3.40 12.50 1.16
CA ALA A 61 4.56 12.37 2.04
C ALA A 61 4.32 13.16 3.33
N ILE A 62 4.54 12.51 4.47
CA ILE A 62 4.61 13.16 5.78
C ILE A 62 6.07 13.13 6.23
N GLU A 63 6.84 14.18 5.93
CA GLU A 63 8.29 14.22 6.19
C GLU A 63 8.62 14.14 7.68
N ASN A 64 7.85 14.86 8.50
CA ASN A 64 8.04 14.83 9.94
C ASN A 64 7.39 13.58 10.53
N ARG A 65 8.21 12.58 10.90
CA ARG A 65 7.74 11.33 11.52
C ARG A 65 6.86 11.52 12.76
N SER A 66 7.05 12.62 13.51
CA SER A 66 6.17 12.91 14.66
C SER A 66 4.73 13.28 14.26
N GLU A 67 4.53 13.75 13.03
CA GLU A 67 3.23 14.08 12.45
C GLU A 67 2.52 12.85 11.85
N ILE A 68 3.23 11.74 11.59
CA ILE A 68 2.60 10.48 11.18
C ILE A 68 1.71 9.95 12.31
N GLY A 69 2.24 9.93 13.54
CA GLY A 69 1.52 9.47 14.73
C GLY A 69 1.87 8.07 15.21
N ASP A 70 1.14 7.62 16.23
CA ASP A 70 1.38 6.35 16.92
C ASP A 70 0.27 5.33 16.57
N LEU A 71 0.58 4.41 15.66
CA LEU A 71 -0.37 3.40 15.19
C LEU A 71 -0.81 2.45 16.31
N MET A 72 0.13 1.96 17.11
CA MET A 72 -0.20 1.00 18.17
C MET A 72 -1.00 1.67 19.28
N GLY A 73 -0.61 2.89 19.66
CA GLY A 73 -1.37 3.72 20.60
C GLY A 73 -2.79 4.01 20.12
N ALA A 74 -2.97 4.27 18.81
CA ALA A 74 -4.28 4.56 18.22
C ALA A 74 -5.20 3.33 18.16
N ILE A 75 -4.68 2.17 17.77
CA ILE A 75 -5.45 0.90 17.75
C ILE A 75 -5.97 0.53 19.13
N HIS A 76 -5.15 0.73 20.16
CA HIS A 76 -5.53 0.46 21.55
C HIS A 76 -6.31 1.59 22.22
N SER A 77 -6.66 2.65 21.50
CA SER A 77 -7.33 3.84 22.04
C SER A 77 -6.61 4.50 23.22
N ILE A 78 -5.28 4.37 23.27
CA ILE A 78 -4.42 4.93 24.33
C ILE A 78 -3.95 6.33 23.95
N ARG A 79 -3.52 6.51 22.70
CA ARG A 79 -2.92 7.76 22.22
C ARG A 79 -3.34 8.03 20.78
N PHE A 80 -3.93 9.21 20.58
CA PHE A 80 -4.28 9.71 19.25
C PHE A 80 -3.41 10.93 18.92
N SER A 81 -2.28 10.70 18.25
CA SER A 81 -1.37 11.76 17.77
C SER A 81 -1.14 11.65 16.27
N GLY A 82 -0.80 12.77 15.64
CA GLY A 82 -0.51 12.85 14.20
C GLY A 82 -1.69 12.45 13.31
N PHE A 83 -1.38 12.26 12.03
CA PHE A 83 -2.29 11.83 10.99
C PHE A 83 -3.04 10.55 11.38
N ILE A 84 -2.31 9.50 11.78
CA ILE A 84 -2.89 8.21 12.15
C ILE A 84 -3.87 8.37 13.31
N GLY A 85 -3.48 9.09 14.37
CA GLY A 85 -4.36 9.34 15.50
C GLY A 85 -5.62 10.10 15.09
N GLU A 86 -5.51 11.05 14.17
CA GLU A 86 -6.66 11.78 13.66
C GLU A 86 -7.64 10.89 12.88
N VAL A 87 -7.12 9.99 12.04
CA VAL A 87 -7.93 9.00 11.31
C VAL A 87 -8.63 8.06 12.30
N TYR A 88 -7.92 7.55 13.31
CA TYR A 88 -8.50 6.64 14.30
C TYR A 88 -9.54 7.29 15.23
N ARG A 89 -9.54 8.61 15.40
CA ARG A 89 -10.66 9.31 16.07
C ARG A 89 -11.94 9.30 15.23
N ARG A 90 -11.83 9.37 13.90
CA ARG A 90 -12.98 9.26 12.98
C ARG A 90 -13.42 7.81 12.79
N PHE A 91 -12.44 6.92 12.66
CA PHE A 91 -12.62 5.51 12.36
C PHE A 91 -11.90 4.65 13.41
N PRO A 92 -12.49 4.51 14.62
CA PRO A 92 -11.91 3.72 15.69
C PRO A 92 -11.71 2.27 15.27
N PHE A 93 -10.66 1.64 15.79
CA PHE A 93 -10.50 0.20 15.61
C PHE A 93 -11.68 -0.54 16.25
N PRO A 94 -12.28 -1.54 15.59
CA PRO A 94 -13.36 -2.29 16.18
C PRO A 94 -12.96 -2.98 17.49
N GLN A 95 -13.92 -3.18 18.38
CA GLN A 95 -13.73 -3.99 19.59
C GLN A 95 -13.92 -5.49 19.30
N ASN A 96 -14.76 -5.82 18.31
CA ASN A 96 -15.09 -7.19 17.95
C ASN A 96 -14.08 -7.73 16.93
N GLN A 97 -13.42 -8.84 17.25
CA GLN A 97 -12.41 -9.45 16.36
C GLN A 97 -12.97 -9.84 14.99
N SER A 98 -14.26 -10.20 14.90
CA SER A 98 -14.93 -10.50 13.64
C SER A 98 -14.95 -9.32 12.66
N GLU A 99 -14.82 -8.09 13.16
CA GLU A 99 -14.86 -6.85 12.38
C GLU A 99 -13.47 -6.35 11.97
N PHE A 100 -12.39 -7.04 12.34
CA PHE A 100 -11.01 -6.57 12.10
C PHE A 100 -10.58 -6.59 10.61
N LYS A 101 -11.43 -7.09 9.72
CA LYS A 101 -11.12 -7.25 8.30
C LYS A 101 -11.20 -5.93 7.54
N GLN A 102 -10.35 -5.80 6.52
CA GLN A 102 -10.30 -4.64 5.65
C GLN A 102 -11.64 -4.48 4.92
N LYS A 103 -12.24 -3.29 4.99
CA LYS A 103 -13.53 -3.01 4.34
C LYS A 103 -13.30 -2.69 2.86
N PRO A 104 -13.94 -3.40 1.92
CA PRO A 104 -13.77 -3.11 0.49
C PRO A 104 -14.33 -1.74 0.09
N GLU A 105 -15.21 -1.15 0.90
CA GLU A 105 -15.77 0.18 0.65
C GLU A 105 -14.89 1.33 1.17
N GLY A 106 -13.65 1.06 1.61
CA GLY A 106 -12.75 2.09 2.16
C GLY A 106 -12.53 3.28 1.21
N TYR A 107 -12.59 3.05 -0.11
CA TYR A 107 -12.52 4.08 -1.14
C TYR A 107 -13.58 5.18 -1.01
N ARG A 108 -14.74 4.88 -0.40
CA ARG A 108 -15.81 5.88 -0.18
C ARG A 108 -15.37 6.98 0.78
N ASN A 109 -14.39 6.72 1.64
CA ASN A 109 -13.88 7.68 2.60
C ASN A 109 -12.72 8.53 2.04
N ARG A 110 -12.32 8.33 0.77
CA ARG A 110 -11.14 9.00 0.19
C ARG A 110 -11.17 10.51 0.33
N GLY A 111 -12.28 11.17 -0.01
CA GLY A 111 -12.36 12.63 0.06
C GLY A 111 -12.06 13.16 1.46
N LEU A 112 -12.61 12.52 2.48
CA LEU A 112 -12.34 12.85 3.88
C LEU A 112 -10.89 12.54 4.27
N ILE A 113 -10.35 11.40 3.85
CA ILE A 113 -8.97 11.02 4.18
C ILE A 113 -7.94 11.94 3.50
N ALA A 114 -8.18 12.32 2.24
CA ALA A 114 -7.37 13.29 1.51
C ALA A 114 -7.34 14.66 2.23
N GLU A 115 -8.49 15.12 2.73
CA GLU A 115 -8.57 16.35 3.52
C GLU A 115 -7.77 16.25 4.83
N ILE A 116 -7.85 15.10 5.52
CA ILE A 116 -7.12 14.88 6.77
C ILE A 116 -5.61 14.82 6.50
N ILE A 117 -5.15 14.01 5.55
CA ILE A 117 -3.71 13.86 5.28
C ILE A 117 -3.08 15.15 4.76
N GLY A 118 -3.82 15.96 4.00
CA GLY A 118 -3.37 17.27 3.52
C GLY A 118 -3.06 18.29 4.62
N ARG A 119 -3.45 18.04 5.88
CA ARG A 119 -3.04 18.85 7.04
C ARG A 119 -1.69 18.44 7.64
N TYR A 120 -1.21 17.24 7.33
CA TYR A 120 0.01 16.65 7.90
C TYR A 120 1.11 16.42 6.87
N GLY A 121 0.75 16.30 5.60
CA GLY A 121 1.66 15.99 4.53
C GLY A 121 1.34 16.74 3.26
N VAL A 122 2.19 16.53 2.27
CA VAL A 122 2.08 17.15 0.95
C VAL A 122 1.97 16.08 -0.13
N GLU A 123 1.24 16.38 -1.20
CA GLU A 123 1.26 15.55 -2.40
C GLU A 123 2.61 15.71 -3.10
N VAL A 124 3.24 14.58 -3.41
CA VAL A 124 4.53 14.52 -4.10
C VAL A 124 4.47 13.47 -5.19
N ARG A 125 5.33 13.64 -6.21
CA ARG A 125 5.58 12.60 -7.22
C ARG A 125 6.87 11.89 -6.89
N ILE A 126 6.79 10.58 -6.68
CA ILE A 126 7.96 9.73 -6.49
C ILE A 126 8.23 8.91 -7.74
N SER A 127 9.52 8.65 -8.00
CA SER A 127 9.95 7.78 -9.10
C SER A 127 9.88 6.32 -8.68
N ILE A 128 9.43 5.47 -9.61
CA ILE A 128 9.38 4.03 -9.47
C ILE A 128 10.21 3.43 -10.58
N LYS A 129 11.19 2.61 -10.22
CA LYS A 129 12.13 2.02 -11.19
C LYS A 129 12.16 0.53 -11.04
N ALA A 130 11.76 -0.21 -12.07
CA ALA A 130 11.97 -1.65 -12.15
C ALA A 130 13.20 -1.91 -13.02
N ALA A 131 14.11 -2.76 -12.54
CA ALA A 131 15.31 -3.16 -13.29
C ALA A 131 15.50 -4.68 -13.21
N ARG A 132 15.50 -5.35 -14.37
CA ARG A 132 15.63 -6.82 -14.46
C ARG A 132 16.96 -7.30 -13.90
N THR A 133 18.02 -6.54 -14.14
CA THR A 133 19.35 -6.82 -13.60
C THR A 133 19.73 -5.63 -12.71
N PRO A 134 19.73 -5.77 -11.36
CA PRO A 134 19.81 -7.01 -10.57
C PRO A 134 18.47 -7.53 -9.98
N SER A 135 17.35 -7.33 -10.67
CA SER A 135 16.00 -7.76 -10.26
C SER A 135 15.47 -7.00 -9.06
N THR A 136 15.39 -5.68 -9.22
CA THR A 136 14.98 -4.75 -8.16
C THR A 136 13.86 -3.84 -8.59
N VAL A 137 13.08 -3.39 -7.62
CA VAL A 137 12.08 -2.32 -7.77
C VAL A 137 12.36 -1.24 -6.74
N GLN A 138 12.60 -0.02 -7.20
CA GLN A 138 12.71 1.16 -6.36
C GLN A 138 11.36 1.86 -6.28
N ILE A 139 10.89 2.19 -5.08
CA ILE A 139 9.70 3.01 -4.81
C ILE A 139 10.15 4.25 -4.02
N GLY A 140 10.26 5.40 -4.68
CA GLY A 140 10.86 6.59 -4.07
C GLY A 140 12.31 6.29 -3.66
N GLU A 141 12.62 6.34 -2.37
CA GLU A 141 13.93 5.99 -1.84
C GLU A 141 14.10 4.52 -1.43
N PHE A 142 13.01 3.76 -1.39
CA PHE A 142 13.02 2.37 -0.93
C PHE A 142 13.34 1.41 -2.08
N LEU A 143 14.43 0.67 -1.96
CA LEU A 143 14.83 -0.34 -2.95
C LEU A 143 14.42 -1.72 -2.45
N PHE A 144 13.63 -2.45 -3.22
CA PHE A 144 13.19 -3.81 -2.93
C PHE A 144 13.76 -4.78 -3.96
N SER A 145 13.93 -6.05 -3.57
CA SER A 145 14.04 -7.11 -4.56
C SER A 145 12.70 -7.29 -5.26
N ALA A 146 12.69 -7.80 -6.49
CA ALA A 146 11.47 -8.13 -7.21
C ALA A 146 10.55 -9.07 -6.40
N GLY A 147 11.12 -10.04 -5.69
CA GLY A 147 10.38 -10.94 -4.81
C GLY A 147 9.63 -10.22 -3.69
N VAL A 148 10.27 -9.27 -3.01
CA VAL A 148 9.62 -8.49 -1.95
C VAL A 148 8.58 -7.54 -2.53
N PHE A 149 8.85 -6.92 -3.68
CA PHE A 149 7.83 -6.10 -4.36
C PHE A 149 6.57 -6.92 -4.69
N GLN A 150 6.73 -8.16 -5.18
CA GLN A 150 5.61 -9.08 -5.37
C GLN A 150 4.86 -9.40 -4.07
N GLU A 151 5.55 -9.47 -2.92
CA GLU A 151 4.90 -9.64 -1.61
C GLU A 151 4.07 -8.40 -1.21
N LEU A 152 4.51 -7.18 -1.57
CA LEU A 152 3.69 -5.97 -1.39
C LEU A 152 2.40 -6.05 -2.22
N VAL A 153 2.51 -6.48 -3.49
CA VAL A 153 1.34 -6.70 -4.37
C VAL A 153 0.41 -7.77 -3.79
N GLN A 154 0.97 -8.89 -3.33
CA GLN A 154 0.21 -9.97 -2.71
C GLN A 154 -0.48 -9.52 -1.41
N TYR A 155 0.18 -8.69 -0.60
CA TYR A 155 -0.42 -8.13 0.60
C TYR A 155 -1.70 -7.36 0.27
N VAL A 156 -1.67 -6.49 -0.76
CA VAL A 156 -2.84 -5.72 -1.20
C VAL A 156 -3.92 -6.64 -1.77
N TRP A 157 -3.53 -7.64 -2.57
CA TRP A 157 -4.46 -8.67 -3.08
C TRP A 157 -5.23 -9.38 -1.96
N LEU A 158 -4.54 -9.75 -0.88
CA LEU A 158 -5.16 -10.43 0.26
C LEU A 158 -6.03 -9.50 1.12
N GLY A 159 -5.87 -8.18 1.01
CA GLY A 159 -6.54 -7.19 1.86
C GLY A 159 -5.78 -6.96 3.16
N GLY A 160 -4.47 -7.14 3.11
CA GLY A 160 -3.59 -7.17 4.26
C GLY A 160 -3.95 -8.26 5.25
N TYR A 161 -3.66 -8.00 6.52
CA TYR A 161 -4.05 -8.85 7.64
C TYR A 161 -5.08 -8.11 8.50
N PRO A 162 -6.25 -8.71 8.78
CA PRO A 162 -6.66 -10.12 8.57
C PRO A 162 -7.48 -10.38 7.29
N ARG A 163 -7.13 -9.74 6.16
CA ARG A 163 -7.76 -9.87 4.83
C ARG A 163 -9.00 -9.02 4.62
N TRP A 164 -9.50 -9.03 3.38
CA TRP A 164 -10.76 -8.40 2.98
C TRP A 164 -11.97 -8.99 3.71
N ARG A 165 -12.91 -8.11 4.10
CA ARG A 165 -14.20 -8.50 4.68
C ARG A 165 -14.96 -9.37 3.68
N ASP A 166 -15.45 -10.51 4.17
CA ASP A 166 -16.18 -11.52 3.39
C ASP A 166 -15.45 -12.05 2.14
N GLY A 167 -14.13 -11.82 2.03
CA GLY A 167 -13.34 -12.15 0.84
C GLY A 167 -13.62 -11.27 -0.37
N ILE A 168 -14.41 -10.21 -0.21
CA ILE A 168 -14.81 -9.29 -1.28
C ILE A 168 -13.68 -8.31 -1.55
N ARG A 169 -13.26 -8.23 -2.82
CA ARG A 169 -12.19 -7.33 -3.27
C ARG A 169 -12.79 -6.17 -4.06
N PRO A 170 -12.28 -4.95 -3.89
CA PRO A 170 -12.64 -3.82 -4.75
C PRO A 170 -12.24 -4.05 -6.21
N ASP A 171 -12.94 -3.41 -7.15
CA ASP A 171 -12.70 -3.54 -8.59
C ASP A 171 -11.25 -3.25 -8.97
N TYR A 172 -10.64 -2.20 -8.40
CA TYR A 172 -9.25 -1.86 -8.66
C TYR A 172 -8.26 -2.99 -8.28
N VAL A 173 -8.58 -3.82 -7.27
CA VAL A 173 -7.76 -4.97 -6.88
C VAL A 173 -7.93 -6.12 -7.89
N LEU A 174 -9.15 -6.32 -8.39
CA LEU A 174 -9.44 -7.33 -9.41
C LEU A 174 -8.74 -6.98 -10.73
N ASP A 175 -8.80 -5.71 -11.14
CA ASP A 175 -8.13 -5.20 -12.33
C ASP A 175 -6.61 -5.34 -12.25
N MET A 176 -6.02 -5.03 -11.08
CA MET A 176 -4.60 -5.25 -10.83
C MET A 176 -4.24 -6.72 -10.96
N LYS A 177 -5.02 -7.62 -10.34
CA LYS A 177 -4.76 -9.06 -10.44
C LYS A 177 -4.80 -9.53 -11.89
N GLN A 178 -5.82 -9.14 -12.65
CA GLN A 178 -5.94 -9.53 -14.05
C GLN A 178 -4.73 -9.05 -14.86
N ALA A 179 -4.34 -7.79 -14.72
CA ALA A 179 -3.18 -7.23 -15.43
C ALA A 179 -1.88 -7.98 -15.08
N VAL A 180 -1.71 -8.35 -13.81
CA VAL A 180 -0.55 -9.09 -13.32
C VAL A 180 -0.54 -10.54 -13.84
N GLU A 181 -1.67 -11.22 -13.89
CA GLU A 181 -1.78 -12.60 -14.41
C GLU A 181 -1.57 -12.68 -15.92
N GLU A 182 -2.01 -11.68 -16.66
CA GLU A 182 -1.82 -11.58 -18.12
C GLU A 182 -0.43 -11.04 -18.49
N SER A 183 0.35 -10.58 -17.50
CA SER A 183 1.63 -9.92 -17.72
C SER A 183 2.67 -10.88 -18.31
N ARG A 184 3.45 -10.34 -19.24
CA ARG A 184 4.67 -10.98 -19.75
C ARG A 184 5.95 -10.40 -19.13
N SER A 185 5.81 -9.47 -18.18
CA SER A 185 6.96 -8.82 -17.54
C SER A 185 7.68 -9.80 -16.61
N TRP A 186 9.01 -9.81 -16.71
CA TRP A 186 9.88 -10.51 -15.74
C TRP A 186 9.57 -10.19 -14.27
N LEU A 187 9.00 -9.01 -14.00
CA LEU A 187 8.66 -8.61 -12.63
C LEU A 187 7.52 -9.47 -12.04
N PHE A 188 6.68 -10.07 -12.89
CA PHE A 188 5.47 -10.79 -12.49
C PHE A 188 5.47 -12.27 -12.90
N SER A 189 6.57 -12.80 -13.46
CA SER A 189 6.66 -14.17 -14.01
C SER A 189 6.26 -15.28 -13.03
N ASP A 190 6.40 -15.06 -11.72
CA ASP A 190 6.18 -16.08 -10.68
C ASP A 190 5.07 -15.73 -9.68
N ILE A 191 4.40 -14.58 -9.86
CA ILE A 191 3.40 -14.11 -8.90
C ILE A 191 2.04 -14.78 -9.09
N GLY A 192 1.75 -15.36 -10.27
CA GLY A 192 0.48 -16.04 -10.56
C GLY A 192 0.11 -17.07 -9.48
N ASN A 193 1.06 -17.93 -9.08
CA ASN A 193 0.84 -18.90 -8.00
C ASN A 193 0.64 -18.27 -6.61
N LYS A 194 1.12 -17.04 -6.40
CA LYS A 194 0.97 -16.29 -5.14
C LYS A 194 -0.35 -15.53 -5.05
N LEU A 195 -1.04 -15.30 -6.18
CA LEU A 195 -2.33 -14.61 -6.26
C LEU A 195 -3.54 -15.56 -6.36
N LEU A 196 -3.31 -16.87 -6.44
CA LEU A 196 -4.34 -17.93 -6.37
C LEU A 196 -4.97 -18.03 -4.97
#